data_AF-A0A2H5ZDM8-F1
#
_entry.id   AF-A0A2H5ZDM8-F1
#
_cell.length_a   1.000
_cell.length_b   1.000
_cell.length_c   1.000
_cell.angle_alpha   90.00
_cell.angle_beta   90.00
_cell.angle_gamma   90.00
#
_symmetry.space_group_name_H-M   'P 1'
#
loop_
_entity.id
_entity.type
_entity.pdbx_description
1 polymer ?
#
loop_
_entity_poly.entity_id
_entity_poly.type
_entity_poly.pdbx_seq_one_letter_code
_entity_poly.pdbx_strand_id
1 'polypeptide(L)'
;MTPRQTLASALTLTDQAIAALESGEDAAERWVTRALSACEAAASLPMDSLTGTEEAAAIRALAERVRCLSEALGAATRQVGTELERLKASRRATEYGASAPAVGGEREA
;
A
#
# COMPACT_ATOMS: atom_id res chain seq x y z
N MET A 1 -14.81 6.07 21.28
CA MET A 1 -14.29 6.75 20.08
C MET A 1 -15.46 7.01 19.15
N THR A 2 -15.62 8.23 18.63
CA THR A 2 -16.75 8.55 17.73
C THR A 2 -16.43 8.14 16.29
N PRO A 3 -17.43 7.91 15.40
CA PRO A 3 -17.20 7.62 13.98
C PRO A 3 -16.28 8.65 13.31
N ARG A 4 -16.47 9.93 13.63
CA ARG A 4 -15.63 11.04 13.16
C ARG A 4 -14.17 10.90 13.60
N GLN A 5 -13.92 10.53 14.86
CA GLN A 5 -12.55 10.30 15.37
C GLN A 5 -11.89 9.10 14.69
N THR A 6 -12.62 8.02 14.48
CA THR A 6 -12.12 6.83 13.76
C THR A 6 -11.70 7.18 12.33
N LEU A 7 -12.55 7.92 11.61
CA LEU A 7 -12.25 8.37 10.24
C LEU A 7 -11.07 9.33 10.17
N ALA A 8 -11.00 10.31 11.09
CA ALA A 8 -9.87 11.23 11.16
C ALA A 8 -8.54 10.51 11.47
N SER A 9 -8.59 9.50 12.33
CA SER A 9 -7.42 8.65 12.64
C SER A 9 -6.99 7.85 11.41
N ALA A 10 -7.93 7.28 10.66
CA ALA A 10 -7.62 6.52 9.44
C ALA A 10 -6.96 7.41 8.38
N LEU A 11 -7.47 8.64 8.19
CA LEU A 11 -6.85 9.62 7.28
C LEU A 11 -5.42 9.97 7.71
N THR A 12 -5.22 10.29 8.98
CA THR A 12 -3.88 10.65 9.51
C THR A 12 -2.87 9.52 9.31
N LEU A 13 -3.28 8.27 9.57
CA LEU A 13 -2.41 7.10 9.36
C LEU A 13 -2.12 6.87 7.88
N THR A 14 -3.10 7.14 7.00
CA THR A 14 -2.92 7.02 5.55
C THR A 14 -1.94 8.08 5.03
N ASP A 15 -2.05 9.33 5.49
CA ASP A 15 -1.10 10.40 5.14
C ASP A 15 0.33 10.05 5.60
N GLN A 16 0.48 9.49 6.80
CA GLN A 16 1.78 9.00 7.31
C GLN A 16 2.33 7.83 6.47
N ALA A 17 1.47 6.91 6.03
CA ALA A 17 1.86 5.81 5.17
C ALA A 17 2.32 6.30 3.79
N ILE A 18 1.64 7.27 3.21
CA ILE A 18 2.03 7.89 1.94
C ILE A 18 3.38 8.59 2.09
N ALA A 19 3.55 9.42 3.12
CA ALA A 19 4.81 10.12 3.37
C ALA A 19 5.99 9.16 3.57
N ALA A 20 5.79 8.05 4.29
CA ALA A 20 6.83 7.03 4.50
C ALA A 20 7.19 6.27 3.20
N LEU A 21 6.21 6.02 2.33
CA LEU A 21 6.45 5.43 1.01
C LEU A 21 7.23 6.39 0.10
N GLU A 22 6.89 7.67 0.12
CA GLU A 22 7.57 8.71 -0.67
C GLU A 22 9.02 8.96 -0.20
N SER A 23 9.27 8.89 1.11
CA SER A 23 10.61 9.04 1.68
C SER A 23 11.47 7.79 1.56
N GLY A 24 10.88 6.64 1.20
CA GLY A 24 11.57 5.36 1.13
C GLY A 24 12.01 4.84 2.51
N GLU A 25 11.29 5.20 3.57
CA GLU A 25 11.60 4.76 4.93
C GLU A 25 11.42 3.24 5.09
N ASP A 26 12.34 2.59 5.81
CA ASP A 26 12.22 1.17 6.19
C ASP A 26 10.93 0.88 7.00
N ALA A 27 10.36 1.92 7.64
CA ALA A 27 9.12 1.81 8.40
C ALA A 27 7.85 1.88 7.52
N ALA A 28 7.96 2.11 6.20
CA ALA A 28 6.82 2.29 5.31
C ALA A 28 5.84 1.12 5.35
N GLU A 29 6.34 -0.12 5.37
CA GLU A 29 5.49 -1.32 5.43
C GLU A 29 4.62 -1.34 6.71
N ARG A 30 5.19 -0.93 7.85
CA ARG A 30 4.48 -0.84 9.12
C ARG A 30 3.40 0.23 9.06
N TRP A 31 3.71 1.39 8.49
CA TRP A 31 2.74 2.48 8.34
C TRP A 31 1.60 2.12 7.41
N VAL A 32 1.91 1.50 6.26
CA VAL A 32 0.92 0.98 5.30
C VAL A 32 -0.02 -0.02 5.96
N THR A 33 0.52 -1.02 6.66
CA THR A 33 -0.28 -2.03 7.37
C THR A 33 -1.23 -1.36 8.38
N ARG A 34 -0.72 -0.39 9.13
CA ARG A 34 -1.48 0.31 10.17
C ARG A 34 -2.56 1.21 9.59
N ALA A 35 -2.29 1.86 8.45
CA ALA A 35 -3.26 2.63 7.70
C ALA A 35 -4.40 1.74 7.16
N LEU A 36 -4.06 0.60 6.55
CA LEU A 36 -5.05 -0.34 6.03
C LEU A 36 -5.98 -0.87 7.14
N SER A 37 -5.43 -1.30 8.29
CA SER A 37 -6.25 -1.74 9.42
C SER A 37 -7.16 -0.62 9.97
N ALA A 38 -6.70 0.63 9.97
CA ALA A 38 -7.53 1.76 10.36
C ALA A 38 -8.64 2.06 9.35
N CYS A 39 -8.38 1.90 8.05
CA CYS A 39 -9.38 2.01 6.99
C CYS A 39 -10.44 0.90 7.09
N GLU A 40 -10.05 -0.34 7.41
CA GLU A 40 -11.00 -1.45 7.64
C GLU A 40 -11.91 -1.18 8.85
N ALA A 41 -11.33 -0.68 9.94
CA ALA A 41 -12.09 -0.29 11.13
C ALA A 41 -13.08 0.86 10.82
N ALA A 42 -12.66 1.81 9.99
CA ALA A 42 -13.53 2.89 9.50
C ALA A 42 -14.64 2.39 8.57
N ALA A 43 -14.34 1.44 7.68
CA ALA A 43 -15.33 0.84 6.78
C ALA A 43 -16.40 0.02 7.53
N SER A 44 -16.07 -0.49 8.72
CA SER A 44 -16.98 -1.27 9.57
C SER A 44 -17.91 -0.40 10.44
N LEU A 45 -17.84 0.93 10.33
CA LEU A 45 -18.68 1.82 11.13
C LEU A 45 -20.16 1.70 10.72
N PRO A 46 -21.10 1.66 11.67
CA PRO A 46 -22.54 1.61 11.39
C PRO A 46 -23.06 2.98 10.94
N MET A 47 -22.73 3.37 9.72
CA MET A 47 -23.01 4.70 9.14
C MET A 47 -24.52 5.02 9.05
N ASP A 48 -25.37 3.98 9.03
CA ASP A 48 -26.83 4.10 8.97
C ASP A 48 -27.45 4.63 10.28
N SER A 49 -26.69 4.61 11.38
CA SER A 49 -27.14 5.09 12.69
C SER A 49 -26.91 6.59 12.93
N LEU A 50 -26.29 7.29 11.97
CA LEU A 50 -25.97 8.71 12.09
C LEU A 50 -27.22 9.57 11.91
N THR A 51 -27.60 10.29 12.97
CA THR A 51 -28.70 11.28 12.94
C THR A 51 -28.16 12.69 12.69
N GLY A 52 -28.98 13.56 12.08
CA GLY A 52 -28.56 14.91 11.69
C GLY A 52 -27.98 14.97 10.27
N THR A 53 -28.63 15.70 9.37
CA THR A 53 -28.35 15.66 7.92
C THR A 53 -26.96 16.17 7.54
N GLU A 54 -26.46 17.22 8.20
CA GLU A 54 -25.15 17.81 7.90
C GLU A 54 -23.98 17.00 8.47
N GLU A 55 -24.07 16.56 9.73
CA GLU A 55 -23.02 15.75 10.36
C GLU A 55 -22.92 14.37 9.70
N ALA A 56 -24.06 13.73 9.40
CA ALA A 56 -24.08 12.46 8.67
C ALA A 56 -23.53 12.60 7.24
N ALA A 57 -23.75 13.72 6.55
CA ALA A 57 -23.16 13.99 5.24
C ALA A 57 -21.64 14.15 5.33
N ALA A 58 -21.13 14.92 6.31
CA ALA A 58 -19.70 15.10 6.52
C ALA A 58 -18.99 13.80 6.87
N ILE A 59 -19.59 12.95 7.72
CA ILE A 59 -19.02 11.66 8.10
C ILE A 59 -19.05 10.70 6.90
N ARG A 60 -20.11 10.68 6.08
CA ARG A 60 -20.15 9.89 4.83
C ARG A 60 -19.10 10.33 3.82
N ALA A 61 -18.89 11.63 3.64
CA ALA A 61 -17.83 12.14 2.76
C ALA A 61 -16.43 11.73 3.25
N LEU A 62 -16.20 11.74 4.57
CA LEU A 62 -14.96 11.24 5.16
C LEU A 62 -14.78 9.73 4.95
N ALA A 63 -15.83 8.93 5.14
CA ALA A 63 -15.80 7.49 4.92
C ALA A 63 -15.48 7.13 3.47
N GLU A 64 -16.11 7.83 2.52
CA GLU A 64 -15.83 7.64 1.10
C GLU A 64 -14.38 7.97 0.75
N ARG A 65 -13.85 9.07 1.29
CA ARG A 65 -12.46 9.46 1.08
C ARG A 65 -11.47 8.44 1.67
N VAL A 66 -11.77 7.91 2.86
CA VAL A 66 -10.97 6.81 3.47
C VAL A 66 -10.99 5.56 2.60
N ARG A 67 -12.16 5.20 2.02
CA ARG A 67 -12.30 4.07 1.11
C ARG A 67 -11.43 4.23 -0.14
N CYS A 68 -11.54 5.36 -0.84
CA CYS A 68 -10.73 5.63 -2.04
C CYS A 68 -9.22 5.59 -1.74
N LEU A 69 -8.80 6.14 -0.60
CA LEU A 69 -7.40 6.11 -0.19
C LEU A 69 -6.91 4.71 0.14
N SER A 70 -7.73 3.89 0.81
CA SER A 70 -7.42 2.49 1.09
C SER A 70 -7.22 1.68 -0.19
N GLU A 71 -8.10 1.85 -1.17
CA GLU A 71 -8.00 1.19 -2.47
C GLU A 71 -6.73 1.61 -3.22
N ALA A 72 -6.42 2.91 -3.24
CA ALA A 72 -5.21 3.46 -3.87
C ALA A 72 -3.93 2.94 -3.18
N LEU A 73 -3.90 2.95 -1.85
CA LEU A 73 -2.75 2.46 -1.07
C LEU A 73 -2.54 0.95 -1.29
N GLY A 74 -3.61 0.17 -1.32
CA GLY A 74 -3.55 -1.25 -1.64
C GLY A 74 -3.04 -1.52 -3.06
N ALA A 75 -3.43 -0.70 -4.03
CA ALA A 75 -2.93 -0.80 -5.41
C ALA A 75 -1.44 -0.44 -5.51
N ALA A 76 -1.02 0.66 -4.90
CA ALA A 76 0.38 1.10 -4.87
C ALA A 76 1.28 0.03 -4.22
N THR A 77 0.84 -0.55 -3.10
CA THR A 77 1.59 -1.61 -2.41
C THR A 77 1.78 -2.84 -3.28
N ARG A 78 0.75 -3.28 -4.01
CA ARG A 78 0.85 -4.40 -4.96
C ARG A 78 1.78 -4.10 -6.13
N GLN A 79 1.75 -2.88 -6.65
CA GLN A 79 2.63 -2.45 -7.74
C GLN A 79 4.10 -2.47 -7.30
N VAL A 80 4.42 -1.90 -6.14
CA VAL A 80 5.77 -1.93 -5.56
C VAL A 80 6.22 -3.38 -5.33
N GLY A 81 5.36 -4.23 -4.77
CA GLY A 81 5.68 -5.65 -4.58
C GLY A 81 5.98 -6.38 -5.90
N THR A 82 5.23 -6.07 -6.97
CA THR A 82 5.44 -6.67 -8.29
C THR A 82 6.77 -6.24 -8.92
N GLU A 83 7.11 -4.95 -8.82
CA GLU A 83 8.40 -4.44 -9.29
C GLU A 83 9.58 -5.01 -8.50
N LEU A 84 9.42 -5.21 -7.18
CA LEU A 84 10.43 -5.86 -6.36
C LEU A 84 10.71 -7.30 -6.83
N GLU A 85 9.66 -8.08 -7.08
CA GLU A 85 9.81 -9.46 -7.60
C GLU A 85 10.42 -9.48 -9.00
N ARG A 86 10.07 -8.51 -9.86
CA ARG A 86 10.69 -8.34 -11.18
C ARG A 86 12.19 -8.07 -11.06
N LEU A 87 12.60 -7.17 -10.16
CA LEU A 87 14.00 -6.84 -9.92
C LEU A 87 14.77 -8.05 -9.36
N LYS A 88 14.17 -8.80 -8.42
CA LYS A 88 14.76 -10.05 -7.91
C LYS A 88 14.93 -11.09 -9.02
N ALA A 89 13.94 -11.26 -9.89
CA ALA A 89 14.01 -12.18 -11.02
C ALA A 89 15.11 -11.76 -12.02
N SER A 90 15.20 -10.46 -12.33
CA SER A 90 16.26 -9.91 -13.18
C SER A 90 17.64 -10.16 -12.58
N ARG A 91 17.79 -9.95 -11.26
CA ARG A 91 19.05 -10.21 -10.54
C ARG A 91 19.45 -11.69 -10.60
N ARG A 92 18.51 -12.60 -10.37
CA ARG A 92 18.77 -14.05 -10.51
C ARG A 92 19.21 -14.40 -11.94
N ALA A 93 18.54 -13.85 -12.95
CA ALA A 93 18.93 -14.08 -14.36
C ALA A 93 20.35 -13.59 -14.66
N THR A 94 20.78 -12.45 -14.10
CA THR A 94 22.16 -11.97 -14.23
C THR A 94 23.17 -12.83 -13.47
N GLU A 95 22.84 -13.32 -12.27
CA GLU A 95 23.72 -14.21 -11.49
C GLU A 95 23.90 -15.58 -12.18
N TYR A 96 22.83 -16.14 -12.75
CA TYR A 96 22.91 -17.35 -13.57
C TYR A 96 23.63 -17.12 -14.91
N GLY A 97 23.42 -15.97 -15.56
CA GLY A 97 24.10 -15.60 -16.80
C GLY A 97 25.61 -15.35 -16.63
N ALA A 98 26.03 -14.81 -15.49
CA ALA A 98 27.43 -14.68 -15.11
C ALA A 98 28.08 -16.02 -14.70
N SER A 99 27.26 -17.02 -14.35
CA SER A 99 27.70 -18.37 -13.97
C SER A 99 27.69 -19.39 -15.12
N ALA A 100 27.25 -19.00 -16.32
CA ALA A 100 27.37 -19.84 -17.51
C ALA A 100 28.85 -19.90 -17.94
N PRO A 101 29.54 -21.04 -17.86
CA PRO A 101 30.89 -21.12 -18.37
C PRO A 101 30.88 -20.84 -19.87
N ALA A 102 31.80 -19.98 -20.32
CA ALA A 102 32.14 -19.87 -21.73
C ALA A 102 32.74 -21.21 -22.17
N VAL A 103 31.90 -22.18 -22.53
CA VAL A 103 32.35 -23.41 -23.17
C VAL A 103 32.73 -23.03 -24.60
N GLY A 104 34.01 -22.65 -24.74
CA GLY A 104 34.67 -22.43 -26.01
C GLY A 104 34.52 -23.67 -26.87
N GLY A 105 33.74 -23.56 -27.93
CA GLY A 105 33.75 -24.51 -29.03
C GLY A 105 34.95 -24.21 -29.92
N GLU A 106 36.14 -24.61 -29.49
CA GLU A 106 37.24 -24.82 -30.42
C GLU A 106 36.88 -26.05 -31.27
N ARG A 107 36.37 -25.81 -32.47
CA ARG A 107 36.45 -26.78 -33.56
C ARG A 107 37.64 -26.37 -34.42
N GLU A 108 38.78 -27.00 -34.15
CA GLU A 108 39.92 -27.00 -35.06
C GLU A 108 39.56 -27.66 -36.40
N ALA A 109 40.22 -27.13 -37.43
CA ALA A 109 40.07 -27.40 -38.85
C ALA A 109 40.79 -28.67 -39.31
#